data_AF-X1F991-F1
#
_entry.id   AF-X1F991-F1
#
_cell.length_a   1.000
_cell.length_b   1.000
_cell.length_c   1.000
_cell.angle_alpha   90.00
_cell.angle_beta   90.00
_cell.angle_gamma   90.00
#
_symmetry.space_group_name_H-M   'P 1'
#
loop_
_entity.id
_entity.type
_entity.pdbx_description
1 polymer ?
#
loop_
_entity_poly.entity_id
_entity_poly.type
_entity_poly.pdbx_seq_one_letter_code
_entity_poly.pdbx_strand_id
1 'polypeptide(L)'
;MQAILVVGIVIFTGFVFGEIAAKVKLPKVTGYILAGILLNPGLFNFIPQDFVDHTSLITNISLSFITFSVGGTLLYSRIRKLGK
;
A
#
# COMPACT_ATOMS: atom_id res chain seq x y z
N MET A 1 -4.48 20.28 -8.59
CA MET A 1 -5.54 19.53 -7.86
C MET A 1 -5.44 19.92 -6.38
N GLN A 2 -6.55 20.07 -5.66
CA GLN A 2 -6.48 20.24 -4.20
C GLN A 2 -5.92 18.95 -3.57
N ALA A 3 -4.94 19.05 -2.67
CA ALA A 3 -4.25 17.88 -2.09
C ALA A 3 -5.24 16.90 -1.42
N ILE A 4 -6.27 17.44 -0.77
CA ILE A 4 -7.33 16.65 -0.13
C ILE A 4 -8.09 15.75 -1.12
N LEU A 5 -8.30 16.24 -2.36
CA LEU A 5 -8.99 15.47 -3.39
C LEU A 5 -8.12 14.32 -3.89
N VAL A 6 -6.81 14.57 -4.07
CA VAL A 6 -5.85 13.53 -4.48
C VAL A 6 -5.82 12.41 -3.43
N VAL A 7 -5.72 12.77 -2.14
CA VAL A 7 -5.76 11.79 -1.05
C VAL A 7 -7.07 11.01 -1.04
N GLY A 8 -8.20 11.71 -1.19
CA GLY A 8 -9.52 11.07 -1.28
C GLY A 8 -9.61 10.05 -2.42
N ILE A 9 -9.11 10.41 -3.61
CA ILE A 9 -9.04 9.50 -4.76
C ILE A 9 -8.14 8.31 -4.44
N VAL A 10 -6.93 8.52 -3.92
CA VAL A 10 -5.99 7.43 -3.60
C VAL A 10 -6.62 6.43 -2.61
N ILE A 11 -7.22 6.92 -1.53
CA ILE A 11 -7.87 6.09 -0.52
C ILE A 11 -9.07 5.35 -1.11
N PHE A 12 -9.94 6.06 -1.83
CA PHE A 12 -11.15 5.49 -2.42
C PHE A 12 -10.81 4.39 -3.44
N THR A 13 -9.89 4.69 -4.37
CA THR A 13 -9.49 3.73 -5.41
C THR A 13 -8.75 2.55 -4.80
N GLY A 14 -7.88 2.78 -3.82
CA GLY A 14 -7.24 1.71 -3.05
C GLY A 14 -8.26 0.80 -2.37
N PHE A 15 -9.25 1.37 -1.69
CA PHE A 15 -10.33 0.59 -1.06
C PHE A 15 -11.12 -0.25 -2.08
N VAL A 16 -11.58 0.38 -3.17
CA VAL A 16 -12.35 -0.31 -4.22
C VAL A 16 -11.57 -1.49 -4.80
N PHE A 17 -10.31 -1.29 -5.19
CA PHE A 17 -9.49 -2.37 -5.74
C PHE A 17 -9.10 -3.42 -4.69
N GLY A 18 -8.92 -3.03 -3.43
CA GLY A 18 -8.71 -3.97 -2.34
C GLY A 18 -9.90 -4.90 -2.13
N GLU A 19 -11.13 -4.37 -2.18
CA GLU A 19 -12.34 -5.18 -2.11
C GLU A 19 -12.53 -6.06 -3.35
N ILE A 20 -12.20 -5.56 -4.54
CA ILE A 20 -12.22 -6.36 -5.77
C ILE A 20 -11.22 -7.52 -5.65
N ALA A 21 -9.98 -7.26 -5.20
CA ALA A 21 -8.97 -8.29 -4.98
C ALA A 21 -9.45 -9.37 -3.99
N ALA A 22 -10.08 -8.96 -2.89
CA ALA A 22 -10.66 -9.90 -1.93
C ALA A 22 -11.77 -10.76 -2.56
N LYS A 23 -12.64 -10.18 -3.39
CA LYS A 23 -13.71 -10.91 -4.11
C LYS A 23 -13.15 -11.97 -5.06
N VAL A 24 -12.00 -11.72 -5.69
CA VAL A 24 -11.31 -12.69 -6.56
C VAL A 24 -10.36 -13.62 -5.79
N LYS A 25 -10.47 -13.69 -4.45
CA LYS A 25 -9.65 -14.53 -3.55
C LYS A 25 -8.16 -14.18 -3.53
N LEU A 26 -7.80 -12.95 -3.90
CA LEU A 26 -6.44 -12.42 -3.78
C LEU A 26 -6.30 -11.61 -2.48
N PRO A 27 -5.06 -11.47 -1.96
CA PRO A 27 -4.79 -10.55 -0.85
C PRO A 27 -5.19 -9.12 -1.21
N LYS A 28 -5.79 -8.38 -0.27
CA LYS A 28 -6.18 -6.97 -0.50
C LYS A 28 -5.00 -6.08 -0.92
N VAL A 29 -3.79 -6.40 -0.44
CA VAL A 29 -2.55 -5.70 -0.78
C VAL A 29 -2.28 -5.74 -2.30
N THR A 30 -2.63 -6.83 -2.97
CA THR A 30 -2.53 -6.93 -4.44
C THR A 30 -3.45 -5.91 -5.11
N GLY A 31 -4.65 -5.71 -4.60
CA GLY A 31 -5.59 -4.68 -5.08
C GLY A 31 -5.03 -3.26 -4.90
N TYR A 32 -4.43 -2.97 -3.75
CA TYR A 32 -3.81 -1.66 -3.50
C TYR A 32 -2.68 -1.36 -4.49
N ILE A 33 -1.85 -2.36 -4.81
CA ILE A 33 -0.78 -2.22 -5.82
C ILE A 33 -1.37 -1.93 -7.19
N LEU A 34 -2.42 -2.66 -7.60
CA LEU A 34 -3.10 -2.43 -8.88
C LEU A 34 -3.72 -1.03 -8.97
N ALA A 35 -4.35 -0.53 -7.90
CA ALA A 35 -4.84 0.84 -7.84
C ALA A 35 -3.70 1.86 -8.03
N GLY A 36 -2.55 1.65 -7.39
CA GLY A 36 -1.38 2.52 -7.55
C GLY A 36 -0.81 2.52 -8.97
N ILE A 37 -0.78 1.36 -9.63
CA ILE A 37 -0.36 1.25 -11.04
C ILE A 37 -1.34 2.02 -11.93
N LEU A 38 -2.66 1.88 -11.72
CA LEU A 38 -3.66 2.59 -12.52
C LEU A 38 -3.65 4.10 -12.28
N LEU A 39 -3.38 4.53 -11.05
CA LEU A 39 -3.27 5.94 -10.68
C LEU A 39 -1.89 6.54 -10.98
N ASN A 40 -1.01 5.81 -11.68
CA ASN A 40 0.34 6.26 -11.99
C ASN A 40 0.31 7.55 -12.84
N PRO A 41 1.09 8.59 -12.46
CA PRO A 41 1.15 9.84 -13.21
C PRO A 41 1.56 9.64 -14.68
N GLY A 42 2.42 8.66 -14.97
CA GLY A 42 2.89 8.38 -16.33
C GLY A 42 1.86 7.71 -17.25
N LEU A 43 0.77 7.15 -16.73
CA LEU A 43 -0.30 6.56 -17.56
C LEU A 43 -1.42 7.55 -17.83
N PHE A 44 -1.96 8.15 -16.78
CA PHE A 44 -3.19 8.94 -16.85
C PHE A 44 -3.00 10.41 -16.41
N ASN A 45 -1.83 10.79 -15.87
CA ASN A 45 -1.48 12.13 -15.38
C ASN A 45 -2.51 12.76 -14.41
N PHE A 46 -3.36 11.94 -13.78
CA PHE A 46 -4.39 12.36 -12.81
C PHE A 46 -3.80 12.76 -11.46
N ILE A 47 -2.70 12.13 -11.06
CA ILE A 47 -1.98 12.45 -9.82
C ILE A 47 -0.75 13.32 -10.17
N PRO A 48 -0.54 14.47 -9.51
CA PRO A 48 0.67 15.28 -9.70
C PRO A 48 1.94 14.53 -9.28
N GLN A 49 3.04 14.68 -10.03
CA GLN A 49 4.33 14.08 -9.66
C GLN A 49 4.81 14.55 -8.28
N ASP A 50 4.66 15.85 -7.96
CA ASP A 50 5.04 16.40 -6.65
C ASP A 50 4.35 15.67 -5.48
N PHE A 51 3.12 15.19 -5.67
CA PHE A 51 2.40 14.44 -4.63
C PHE A 51 3.08 13.10 -4.33
N VAL A 52 3.61 12.43 -5.35
CA VAL A 52 4.34 11.17 -5.21
C VAL A 52 5.64 11.40 -4.44
N ASP A 53 6.37 12.46 -4.79
CA ASP A 53 7.65 12.80 -4.16
C ASP A 53 7.48 13.17 -2.68
N HIS A 54 6.45 13.96 -2.35
CA HIS A 54 6.15 14.35 -0.98
C HIS A 54 5.60 13.21 -0.10
N THR A 55 5.05 12.16 -0.71
CA THR A 55 4.48 11.02 0.04
C THR A 55 5.54 9.99 0.44
N SER A 56 6.76 10.06 -0.13
CA SER A 56 7.87 9.13 0.16
C SER A 56 8.16 8.92 1.64
N LEU A 57 8.15 10.00 2.44
CA LEU A 57 8.34 9.94 3.89
C LEU A 57 7.23 9.12 4.57
N ILE A 58 5.97 9.38 4.21
CA ILE A 58 4.81 8.67 4.76
C ILE A 58 4.85 7.18 4.37
N THR A 59 5.25 6.87 3.14
CA THR A 59 5.44 5.49 2.67
C THR A 59 6.50 4.78 3.48
N ASN A 60 7.67 5.40 3.71
CA ASN A 60 8.75 4.81 4.50
C ASN A 60 8.35 4.54 5.94
N ILE A 61 7.65 5.47 6.59
CA ILE A 61 7.13 5.28 7.94
C ILE A 61 6.12 4.12 7.96
N SER A 62 5.21 4.07 6.98
CA SER A 62 4.20 3.02 6.88
C SER A 62 4.84 1.64 6.70
N LEU A 63 5.83 1.51 5.81
CA LEU A 63 6.60 0.28 5.61
C LEU A 63 7.39 -0.13 6.86
N SER A 64 7.92 0.84 7.60
CA SER A 64 8.61 0.59 8.87
C SER A 64 7.65 0.00 9.91
N PHE A 65 6.43 0.54 10.03
CA PHE A 65 5.40 -0.03 10.90
C PHE A 65 4.95 -1.43 10.47
N ILE A 66 4.74 -1.66 9.17
CA ILE A 66 4.39 -3.00 8.64
C ILE A 66 5.52 -3.99 8.97
N THR A 67 6.77 -3.62 8.68
CA THR A 67 7.94 -4.48 8.93
C THR A 67 8.14 -4.74 10.41
N PHE A 68 7.99 -3.72 11.26
CA PHE A 68 8.07 -3.87 12.71
C PHE A 68 6.94 -4.76 13.25
N SER A 69 5.72 -4.58 12.77
CA SER A 69 4.56 -5.40 13.17
C SER A 69 4.75 -6.87 12.79
N VAL A 70 5.16 -7.14 11.55
CA VAL A 70 5.51 -8.50 11.09
C VAL A 70 6.69 -9.05 11.90
N GLY A 71 7.72 -8.23 12.12
CA GLY A 71 8.88 -8.50 12.97
C GLY A 71 8.52 -8.95 14.38
N GLY A 72 7.59 -8.24 15.03
CA GLY A 72 7.14 -8.54 16.39
C GLY A 72 6.40 -9.88 16.51
N THR A 73 5.81 -10.40 15.42
CA THR A 73 5.16 -11.73 15.43
C THR A 73 6.14 -12.89 15.37
N LEU A 74 7.42 -12.62 15.03
CA LEU A 74 8.48 -13.61 14.95
C LEU A 74 9.04 -13.93 16.35
N LEU A 75 8.27 -14.70 17.13
CA LEU A 75 8.75 -15.25 18.40
C LEU A 75 10.00 -16.12 18.16
N TYR A 76 11.06 -15.88 18.93
CA TYR A 76 12.32 -16.65 18.87
C TYR A 76 12.09 -18.17 18.95
N SER A 77 11.13 -18.60 19.79
CA SER A 77 10.72 -20.00 19.92
C SER A 77 10.10 -20.58 18.64
N ARG A 78 9.33 -19.77 17.89
CA ARG A 78 8.72 -20.16 16.61
C ARG A 78 9.78 -20.21 15.50
N ILE A 79 10.71 -19.26 15.46
CA ILE A 79 11.84 -19.27 14.53
C ILE A 79 12.70 -20.52 14.74
N ARG A 80 13.08 -20.82 15.99
CA ARG A 80 13.90 -22.01 16.33
C ARG A 80 13.22 -23.33 15.96
N LYS A 81 11.88 -23.40 16.01
CA LYS A 81 11.12 -24.60 15.65
C LYS A 81 10.99 -24.80 14.13
N LEU A 82 10.91 -23.71 13.36
CA LEU A 82 10.72 -23.74 11.90
C LEU A 82 12.04 -23.81 11.12
N GLY A 83 13.14 -23.30 11.68
CA GLY A 83 14.45 -23.24 11.02
C GLY A 83 15.33 -24.48 11.25
N LYS A 84 14.77 -25.70 11.15
CA LYS A 84 15.61 -26.91 11.06
C LYS A 84 16.55 -26.84 9.86
#